data_AF-A0A9D9ZWP0-F1
#
_entry.id   AF-A0A9D9ZWP0-F1
#
_cell.length_a   1.000
_cell.length_b   1.000
_cell.length_c   1.000
_cell.angle_alpha   90.00
_cell.angle_beta   90.00
_cell.angle_gamma   90.00
#
_symmetry.space_group_name_H-M   'P 1'
#
loop_
_entity.id
_entity.type
_entity.pdbx_description
1 polymer ?
#
loop_
_entity_poly.entity_id
_entity_poly.type
_entity_poly.pdbx_seq_one_letter_code
_entity_poly.pdbx_strand_id
1 'polypeptide(L)'
;MRPTMRPWRGATRRACSGIGAPCRRTPEMRRNWLFHFVGILTVLVPLGARAQLVVLHDDGRTQPLAPFLGVLTTPDAPPVPPAMNDLGAADPVRLLPLRSPGLTPGPVPPRPTPELYQNTLTRPVFLVGADPRSQTWLRQHRSLLLSLGAVGLLVQAETQDDLETMASIAAGLPLLPAAAIDLIEALALTHIPVLISRRGIEQ
;
A
#
# COMPACT_ATOMS: atom_id res chain seq x y z
N MET A 1 85.06 -45.16 52.63
CA MET A 1 85.00 -43.69 52.57
C MET A 1 84.08 -43.34 51.40
N ARG A 2 82.80 -42.95 51.57
CA ARG A 2 82.28 -41.60 51.93
C ARG A 2 83.16 -40.46 51.37
N PRO A 3 82.60 -39.39 50.78
CA PRO A 3 81.31 -38.75 51.10
C PRO A 3 80.30 -38.74 49.92
N THR A 4 78.99 -38.97 50.09
CA THR A 4 77.94 -38.05 50.61
C THR A 4 77.95 -36.70 49.89
N MET A 5 76.88 -36.21 49.27
CA MET A 5 75.52 -35.90 49.77
C MET A 5 74.55 -35.91 48.56
N ARG A 6 73.31 -36.42 48.65
CA ARG A 6 72.07 -35.78 49.17
C ARG A 6 71.79 -34.38 48.59
N PRO A 7 70.53 -33.93 48.45
CA PRO A 7 69.25 -34.67 48.47
C PRO A 7 68.22 -34.26 47.37
N TRP A 8 67.20 -35.12 47.31
CA TRP A 8 65.87 -35.08 46.69
C TRP A 8 65.01 -33.80 46.81
N ARG A 9 64.14 -33.51 45.81
CA ARG A 9 62.67 -33.83 45.77
C ARG A 9 62.05 -33.41 44.42
N GLY A 10 61.08 -34.20 43.93
CA GLY A 10 60.41 -34.13 42.62
C GLY A 10 59.73 -32.79 42.28
N ALA A 11 59.68 -32.38 41.00
CA ALA A 11 58.82 -32.89 39.90
C ALA A 11 57.36 -32.41 40.06
N THR A 12 56.68 -31.76 39.10
CA THR A 12 56.66 -32.01 37.65
C THR A 12 56.19 -30.80 36.81
N ARG A 13 56.92 -30.58 35.70
CA ARG A 13 56.53 -30.21 34.32
C ARG A 13 55.53 -29.06 34.05
N ARG A 14 56.05 -28.03 33.36
CA ARG A 14 55.36 -27.35 32.24
C ARG A 14 56.26 -27.46 31.01
N ALA A 15 55.82 -28.21 30.00
CA ALA A 15 56.46 -28.26 28.68
C ALA A 15 55.54 -27.52 27.71
N CYS A 16 55.96 -26.34 27.27
CA CYS A 16 55.41 -25.65 26.12
C CYS A 16 56.14 -26.17 24.87
N SER A 17 55.44 -26.79 23.94
CA SER A 17 55.98 -27.06 22.60
C SER A 17 55.78 -25.82 21.74
N GLY A 18 56.83 -25.39 21.06
CA GLY A 18 56.87 -24.20 20.24
C GLY A 18 56.04 -24.34 18.97
N ILE A 19 55.37 -23.25 18.61
CA ILE A 19 55.50 -22.49 17.34
C ILE A 19 54.55 -21.29 17.47
N GLY A 20 55.12 -20.10 17.73
CA GLY A 20 54.67 -18.85 17.09
C GLY A 20 53.39 -18.12 17.52
N ALA A 21 52.78 -18.34 18.69
CA ALA A 21 51.66 -17.50 19.16
C ALA A 21 51.91 -16.92 20.57
N PRO A 22 51.71 -15.61 20.82
CA PRO A 22 51.77 -15.06 22.17
C PRO A 22 50.56 -15.53 22.99
N CYS A 23 50.81 -16.29 24.07
CA CYS A 23 49.80 -16.59 25.08
C CYS A 23 49.36 -15.28 25.77
N ARG A 24 48.19 -14.76 25.39
CA ARG A 24 47.50 -13.73 26.19
C ARG A 24 46.90 -14.41 27.43
N ARG A 25 47.21 -13.88 28.61
CA ARG A 25 46.36 -14.08 29.80
C ARG A 25 44.98 -13.50 29.47
N THR A 26 43.94 -14.31 29.54
CA THR A 26 42.57 -13.81 29.59
C THR A 26 42.36 -13.16 30.97
N PRO A 27 41.96 -11.88 31.06
CA PRO A 27 41.44 -11.36 32.31
C PRO A 27 40.11 -12.07 32.58
N GLU A 28 40.02 -12.63 33.78
CA GLU A 28 38.79 -13.20 34.34
C GLU A 28 37.75 -12.07 34.43
N MET A 29 36.91 -11.99 33.40
CA MET A 29 35.87 -10.99 33.28
C MET A 29 34.77 -11.38 34.25
N ARG A 30 34.85 -10.85 35.48
CA ARG A 30 33.80 -10.89 36.50
C ARG A 30 32.50 -10.46 35.83
N ARG A 31 31.64 -11.44 35.59
CA ARG A 31 30.39 -11.35 34.83
C ARG A 31 29.43 -10.45 35.60
N ASN A 32 29.43 -9.16 35.26
CA ASN A 32 28.64 -8.14 35.92
C ASN A 32 27.17 -8.26 35.48
N TRP A 33 26.47 -9.22 36.08
CA TRP A 33 25.09 -9.60 35.79
C TRP A 33 24.08 -8.45 35.98
N LEU A 34 24.50 -7.38 36.66
CA LEU A 34 23.72 -6.16 36.86
C LEU A 34 23.41 -5.41 35.56
N PHE A 35 24.32 -5.40 34.57
CA PHE A 35 24.11 -4.63 33.32
C PHE A 35 23.07 -5.27 32.40
N HIS A 36 22.86 -6.58 32.48
CA HIS A 36 21.82 -7.26 31.69
C HIS A 36 20.41 -7.00 32.22
N PHE A 37 20.25 -6.91 33.55
CA PHE A 37 18.95 -6.61 34.17
C PHE A 37 18.45 -5.19 33.86
N VAL A 38 19.37 -4.21 33.82
CA VAL A 38 19.02 -2.82 33.48
C VAL A 38 18.60 -2.69 32.01
N GLY A 39 19.24 -3.41 31.08
CA GLY A 39 18.88 -3.37 29.66
C GLY A 39 17.56 -4.05 29.30
N ILE A 40 17.12 -5.05 30.06
CA ILE A 40 15.84 -5.74 29.84
C ILE A 40 14.67 -4.92 30.39
N LEU A 41 14.87 -4.15 31.47
CA LEU A 41 13.82 -3.28 32.04
C LEU A 41 13.43 -2.12 31.11
N THR A 42 14.33 -1.66 30.24
CA THR A 42 14.07 -0.59 29.27
C THR A 42 13.23 -1.04 28.07
N VAL A 43 13.12 -2.34 27.80
CA VAL A 43 12.36 -2.87 26.64
C VAL A 43 10.86 -2.99 26.94
N LEU A 44 10.45 -2.92 28.21
CA LEU A 44 9.06 -3.16 28.62
C LEU A 44 8.26 -1.90 28.98
N VAL A 45 8.71 -0.69 28.58
CA VAL A 45 7.92 0.53 28.76
C VAL A 45 7.18 0.85 27.46
N PRO A 46 5.88 0.54 27.34
CA PRO A 46 5.09 1.18 26.30
C PRO A 46 4.92 2.65 26.74
N LEU A 47 5.68 3.56 26.12
CA LEU A 47 5.31 4.97 26.15
C LEU A 47 3.92 5.06 25.51
N GLY A 48 2.90 5.31 26.34
CA GLY A 48 1.50 5.26 25.94
C GLY A 48 1.24 6.12 24.71
N ALA A 49 0.98 5.47 23.58
CA ALA A 49 0.41 6.10 22.40
C ALA A 49 -0.99 6.62 22.78
N ARG A 50 -1.07 7.91 23.10
CA ARG A 50 -2.35 8.59 23.30
C ARG A 50 -2.91 8.86 21.90
N ALA A 51 -3.85 8.03 21.46
CA ALA A 51 -4.75 8.37 20.35
C ALA A 51 -5.68 9.49 20.84
N GLN A 52 -5.16 10.71 20.92
CA GLN A 52 -5.98 11.86 21.24
C GLN A 52 -6.80 12.19 20.00
N LEU A 53 -8.11 12.15 20.15
CA LEU A 53 -9.05 12.64 19.16
C LEU A 53 -8.66 14.09 18.81
N VAL A 54 -8.16 14.30 17.61
CA VAL A 54 -8.03 15.65 17.06
C VAL A 54 -9.42 16.07 16.64
N VAL A 55 -10.05 16.88 17.48
CA VAL A 55 -11.26 17.61 17.10
C VAL A 55 -10.81 18.67 16.11
N LEU A 56 -11.04 18.42 14.82
CA LEU A 56 -10.72 19.34 13.73
C LEU A 56 -11.32 20.73 14.01
N HIS A 57 -12.56 20.76 14.52
CA HIS A 57 -13.24 21.93 15.06
C HIS A 57 -14.59 21.51 15.67
N ASP A 58 -14.96 22.02 16.84
CA ASP A 58 -16.32 21.92 17.41
C ASP A 58 -16.63 23.24 18.12
N ASP A 59 -17.45 24.08 17.48
CA ASP A 59 -17.89 25.36 18.04
C ASP A 59 -19.04 25.22 19.05
N GLY A 60 -19.47 23.98 19.36
CA GLY A 60 -20.63 23.71 20.21
C GLY A 60 -21.96 24.17 19.60
N ARG A 61 -21.96 24.64 18.35
CA ARG A 61 -23.15 25.07 17.58
C ARG A 61 -23.69 23.98 16.67
N THR A 62 -23.67 22.72 17.12
CA THR A 62 -24.27 21.62 16.36
C THR A 62 -25.79 21.73 16.41
N GLN A 63 -26.42 21.84 15.24
CA GLN A 63 -27.88 21.69 15.12
C GLN A 63 -28.20 20.21 14.91
N PRO A 64 -29.30 19.70 15.50
CA PRO A 64 -29.73 18.33 15.20
C PRO A 64 -30.01 18.22 13.71
N LEU A 65 -29.63 17.09 13.09
CA LEU A 65 -29.88 16.86 11.67
C LEU A 65 -31.37 16.70 11.34
N ALA A 66 -32.20 16.35 12.33
CA ALA A 66 -33.61 16.02 12.19
C ALA A 66 -34.46 16.99 11.32
N PRO A 67 -34.32 18.33 11.42
CA PRO A 67 -35.09 19.25 10.58
C PRO A 67 -34.78 19.12 9.09
N PHE A 68 -33.58 18.67 8.72
CA PHE A 68 -33.16 18.47 7.34
C PHE A 68 -33.55 17.09 6.79
N LEU A 69 -33.90 16.14 7.66
CA LEU A 69 -34.35 14.80 7.24
C LEU A 69 -35.78 14.80 6.65
N GLY A 70 -36.57 15.84 6.93
CA GLY A 70 -37.94 15.95 6.40
C GLY A 70 -38.00 16.07 4.88
N VAL A 71 -36.98 16.68 4.25
CA VAL A 71 -36.85 16.74 2.78
C VAL A 71 -36.61 15.36 2.17
N LEU A 72 -35.99 14.45 2.93
CA LEU A 72 -35.67 13.09 2.48
C LEU A 72 -36.84 12.12 2.65
N THR A 73 -37.90 12.52 3.36
CA THR A 73 -38.99 11.63 3.76
C THR A 73 -40.31 12.14 3.19
N THR A 74 -40.86 11.46 2.20
CA THR A 74 -42.22 11.76 1.71
C THR A 74 -43.25 11.25 2.74
N PRO A 75 -44.11 12.12 3.33
CA PRO A 75 -44.97 11.76 4.47
C PRO A 75 -45.98 10.63 4.23
N ASP A 76 -46.32 10.33 2.97
CA ASP A 76 -47.35 9.35 2.59
C ASP A 76 -46.81 8.18 1.74
N ALA A 77 -45.49 7.96 1.72
CA ALA A 77 -44.96 6.78 1.06
C ALA A 77 -45.23 5.54 1.93
N PRO A 78 -45.93 4.49 1.43
CA PRO A 78 -45.97 3.20 2.13
C PRO A 78 -44.53 2.72 2.39
N PRO A 79 -44.27 1.89 3.41
CA PRO A 79 -42.93 1.36 3.67
C PRO A 79 -42.46 0.56 2.45
N VAL A 80 -41.76 1.24 1.54
CA VAL A 80 -41.11 0.63 0.39
C VAL A 80 -39.95 -0.16 1.00
N PRO A 81 -39.91 -1.50 0.89
CA PRO A 81 -38.69 -2.24 1.24
C PRO A 81 -37.53 -1.58 0.52
N PRO A 82 -36.35 -1.39 1.13
CA PRO A 82 -35.25 -0.67 0.51
C PRO A 82 -35.03 -1.23 -0.89
N ALA A 83 -35.43 -0.46 -1.90
CA ALA A 83 -35.23 -0.85 -3.27
C ALA A 83 -33.72 -0.74 -3.48
N MET A 84 -33.02 -1.86 -3.33
CA MET A 84 -31.57 -1.98 -3.54
C MET A 84 -31.12 -1.62 -4.97
N ASN A 85 -32.05 -1.18 -5.83
CA ASN A 85 -31.83 -1.02 -7.25
C ASN A 85 -31.75 0.43 -7.70
N ASP A 86 -32.11 1.41 -6.88
CA ASP A 86 -31.87 2.82 -7.24
C ASP A 86 -30.61 3.31 -6.53
N LEU A 87 -29.46 2.98 -7.12
CA LEU A 87 -28.18 3.57 -6.73
C LEU A 87 -28.16 5.09 -6.99
N GLY A 88 -29.22 5.67 -7.57
CA GLY A 88 -29.37 7.09 -7.77
C GLY A 88 -28.23 7.64 -8.63
N ALA A 89 -27.50 8.61 -8.10
CA ALA A 89 -26.31 9.17 -8.75
C ALA A 89 -25.11 8.21 -8.83
N ALA A 90 -25.14 7.09 -8.09
CA ALA A 90 -24.10 6.06 -8.12
C ALA A 90 -24.39 4.92 -9.11
N ASP A 91 -25.50 4.99 -9.85
CA ASP A 91 -25.79 4.03 -10.93
C ASP A 91 -24.88 4.32 -12.15
N PRO A 92 -23.93 3.44 -12.49
CA PRO A 92 -23.00 3.67 -13.59
C PRO A 92 -23.70 3.73 -14.96
N VAL A 93 -24.89 3.16 -15.10
CA VAL A 93 -25.67 3.22 -16.35
C VAL A 93 -26.13 4.65 -16.64
N ARG A 94 -26.36 5.48 -15.60
CA ARG A 94 -26.72 6.89 -15.77
C ARG A 94 -25.57 7.78 -16.24
N LEU A 95 -24.34 7.26 -16.23
CA LEU A 95 -23.15 7.96 -16.74
C LEU A 95 -22.93 7.73 -18.24
N LEU A 96 -23.75 6.90 -18.88
CA LEU A 96 -23.64 6.57 -20.30
C LEU A 96 -24.29 7.65 -21.20
N PRO A 97 -23.73 7.90 -22.39
CA PRO A 97 -22.45 7.41 -22.88
C PRO A 97 -21.29 8.07 -22.14
N LEU A 98 -20.42 7.25 -21.57
CA LEU A 98 -19.26 7.73 -20.83
C LEU A 98 -18.15 7.98 -21.83
N ARG A 99 -17.76 9.24 -22.00
CA ARG A 99 -16.66 9.64 -22.88
C ARG A 99 -15.80 10.67 -22.18
N SER A 100 -14.49 10.41 -22.14
CA SER A 100 -13.49 11.40 -21.74
C SER A 100 -12.90 12.03 -23.00
N PRO A 101 -13.21 13.31 -23.32
CA PRO A 101 -12.65 13.99 -24.49
C PRO A 101 -11.12 13.97 -24.45
N GLY A 102 -10.48 13.84 -25.62
CA GLY A 102 -9.02 13.85 -25.74
C GLY A 102 -8.32 12.50 -25.54
N LEU A 103 -9.04 11.45 -25.12
CA LEU A 103 -8.50 10.09 -25.09
C LEU A 103 -8.93 9.29 -26.33
N THR A 104 -7.96 8.58 -26.91
CA THR A 104 -8.18 7.68 -28.04
C THR A 104 -7.50 6.33 -27.79
N PRO A 105 -8.07 5.21 -28.24
CA PRO A 105 -7.36 3.93 -28.18
C PRO A 105 -6.07 3.98 -29.00
N GLY A 106 -4.91 3.74 -28.37
CA GLY A 106 -3.61 3.94 -29.02
C GLY A 106 -2.40 3.48 -28.20
N PRO A 107 -1.21 3.40 -28.81
CA PRO A 107 0.01 3.07 -28.08
C PRO A 107 0.43 4.21 -27.15
N VAL A 108 0.86 3.85 -25.94
CA VAL A 108 1.41 4.80 -24.97
C VAL A 108 2.89 4.49 -24.78
N PRO A 109 3.82 5.37 -25.19
CA PRO A 109 5.23 5.15 -24.97
C PRO A 109 5.54 5.24 -23.46
N PRO A 110 6.38 4.33 -22.92
CA PRO A 110 6.78 4.39 -21.52
C PRO A 110 7.48 5.71 -21.21
N ARG A 111 7.08 6.36 -20.11
CA ARG A 111 7.69 7.61 -19.65
C ARG A 111 7.60 7.75 -18.13
N PRO A 112 8.49 8.53 -17.50
CA PRO A 112 8.38 8.80 -16.07
C PRO A 112 7.10 9.57 -15.75
N THR A 113 6.50 9.24 -14.61
CA THR A 113 5.37 9.98 -14.05
C THR A 113 5.86 11.35 -13.57
N PRO A 114 5.12 12.46 -13.74
CA PRO A 114 5.53 13.76 -13.20
C PRO A 114 5.75 13.72 -11.68
N GLU A 115 6.73 14.44 -11.17
CA GLU A 115 7.17 14.39 -9.75
C GLU A 115 6.02 14.64 -8.77
N LEU A 116 5.14 15.60 -9.09
CA LEU A 116 3.93 15.90 -8.31
C LEU A 116 3.04 14.66 -8.11
N TYR A 117 2.89 13.85 -9.15
CA TYR A 117 2.08 12.63 -9.11
C TYR A 117 2.81 11.46 -8.46
N GLN A 118 4.13 11.36 -8.66
CA GLN A 118 4.93 10.30 -8.00
C GLN A 118 4.75 10.31 -6.47
N ASN A 119 4.70 11.50 -5.87
CA ASN A 119 4.62 11.66 -4.41
C ASN A 119 3.19 11.56 -3.86
N THR A 120 2.17 11.85 -4.68
CA THR A 120 0.75 11.87 -4.26
C THR A 120 0.00 10.58 -4.57
N LEU A 121 0.43 9.82 -5.60
CA LEU A 121 -0.16 8.52 -5.94
C LEU A 121 0.02 7.52 -4.80
N THR A 122 -1.07 7.20 -4.11
CA THR A 122 -1.09 6.22 -3.02
C THR A 122 -1.14 4.79 -3.56
N ARG A 123 -1.82 4.57 -4.68
CA ARG A 123 -1.91 3.28 -5.39
C ARG A 123 -1.77 3.52 -6.90
N PRO A 124 -1.27 2.53 -7.67
CA PRO A 124 -1.28 2.62 -9.12
C PRO A 124 -2.72 2.73 -9.65
N VAL A 125 -2.90 3.51 -10.70
CA VAL A 125 -4.20 3.71 -11.35
C VAL A 125 -4.05 3.31 -12.80
N PHE A 126 -5.02 2.57 -13.35
CA PHE A 126 -5.06 2.27 -14.78
C PHE A 126 -6.30 2.87 -15.43
N LEU A 127 -6.19 3.33 -16.66
CA LEU A 127 -7.30 3.85 -17.45
C LEU A 127 -7.55 2.90 -18.61
N VAL A 128 -8.81 2.53 -18.79
CA VAL A 128 -9.27 1.63 -19.87
C VAL A 128 -10.58 2.14 -20.44
N GLY A 129 -10.80 1.88 -21.72
CA GLY A 129 -12.10 2.00 -22.37
C GLY A 129 -12.77 0.63 -22.56
N ALA A 130 -14.01 0.64 -23.02
CA ALA A 130 -14.71 -0.56 -23.50
C ALA A 130 -14.25 -1.02 -24.90
N ASP A 131 -13.27 -0.34 -25.51
CA ASP A 131 -12.75 -0.66 -26.82
C ASP A 131 -11.97 -2.00 -26.85
N PRO A 132 -11.85 -2.67 -28.01
CA PRO A 132 -11.20 -3.98 -28.10
C PRO A 132 -9.73 -4.01 -27.64
N ARG A 133 -9.00 -2.90 -27.80
CA ARG A 133 -7.59 -2.80 -27.37
C ARG A 133 -7.51 -2.77 -25.85
N SER A 134 -8.32 -1.93 -25.21
CA SER A 134 -8.42 -1.85 -23.75
C SER A 134 -8.89 -3.17 -23.14
N GLN A 135 -9.88 -3.84 -23.74
CA GLN A 135 -10.33 -5.16 -23.30
C GLN A 135 -9.19 -6.20 -23.33
N THR A 136 -8.45 -6.25 -24.45
CA THR A 136 -7.34 -7.20 -24.62
C THR A 136 -6.22 -6.91 -23.63
N TRP A 137 -5.86 -5.65 -23.47
CA TRP A 137 -4.85 -5.21 -22.53
C TRP A 137 -5.21 -5.55 -21.08
N LEU A 138 -6.46 -5.30 -20.68
CA LEU A 138 -6.92 -5.59 -19.32
C LEU A 138 -6.87 -7.10 -19.02
N ARG A 139 -7.25 -7.96 -19.98
CA ARG A 139 -7.12 -9.43 -19.83
C ARG A 139 -5.66 -9.85 -19.63
N GLN A 140 -4.74 -9.28 -20.40
CA GLN A 140 -3.32 -9.62 -20.37
C GLN A 140 -2.63 -9.15 -19.07
N HIS A 141 -2.99 -7.96 -18.58
CA HIS A 141 -2.32 -7.32 -17.45
C HIS A 141 -3.05 -7.53 -16.11
N ARG A 142 -4.18 -8.25 -16.11
CA ARG A 142 -5.01 -8.44 -14.90
C ARG A 142 -4.23 -8.94 -13.69
N SER A 143 -3.40 -9.96 -13.86
CA SER A 143 -2.60 -10.54 -12.76
C SER A 143 -1.61 -9.52 -12.18
N LEU A 144 -0.95 -8.75 -13.05
CA LEU A 144 -0.06 -7.65 -12.66
C LEU A 144 -0.84 -6.58 -11.89
N LEU A 145 -1.96 -6.09 -12.44
CA LEU A 145 -2.80 -5.05 -11.82
C LEU A 145 -3.30 -5.48 -10.43
N LEU A 146 -3.69 -6.75 -10.25
CA LEU A 146 -4.08 -7.30 -8.96
C LEU A 146 -2.91 -7.30 -7.97
N SER A 147 -1.72 -7.74 -8.41
CA SER A 147 -0.52 -7.76 -7.57
C SER A 147 -0.08 -6.36 -7.12
N LEU A 148 -0.32 -5.36 -7.96
CA LEU A 148 -0.05 -3.95 -7.67
C LEU A 148 -1.13 -3.31 -6.80
N GLY A 149 -2.26 -3.99 -6.57
CA GLY A 149 -3.43 -3.42 -5.93
C GLY A 149 -3.92 -2.16 -6.67
N ALA A 150 -3.83 -2.18 -8.01
CA ALA A 150 -4.18 -1.05 -8.84
C ALA A 150 -5.69 -0.82 -8.89
N VAL A 151 -6.09 0.43 -9.06
CA VAL A 151 -7.49 0.83 -9.24
C VAL A 151 -7.73 1.24 -10.69
N GLY A 152 -8.79 0.72 -11.28
CA GLY A 152 -9.18 1.00 -12.65
C GLY A 152 -10.18 2.14 -12.75
N LEU A 153 -9.95 3.01 -13.72
CA LEU A 153 -10.93 3.98 -14.20
C LEU A 153 -11.39 3.55 -15.59
N LEU A 154 -12.70 3.28 -15.72
CA LEU A 154 -13.34 3.10 -17.00
C LEU A 154 -13.71 4.47 -17.54
N VAL A 155 -13.07 4.91 -18.62
CA VAL A 155 -13.14 6.30 -19.12
C VAL A 155 -13.91 6.43 -20.43
N GLN A 156 -14.26 5.30 -21.05
CA GLN A 156 -15.02 5.20 -22.28
C GLN A 156 -15.94 3.98 -22.24
N ALA A 157 -17.25 4.16 -22.38
CA ALA A 157 -18.26 3.11 -22.55
C ALA A 157 -19.52 3.71 -23.19
N GLU A 158 -20.12 3.02 -24.15
CA GLU A 158 -21.30 3.54 -24.88
C GLU A 158 -22.60 2.96 -24.33
N THR A 159 -22.56 1.72 -23.85
CA THR A 159 -23.75 0.95 -23.48
C THR A 159 -23.59 0.27 -22.11
N GLN A 160 -24.71 -0.23 -21.57
CA GLN A 160 -24.66 -1.03 -20.36
C GLN A 160 -23.91 -2.36 -20.57
N ASP A 161 -24.03 -2.96 -21.77
CA ASP A 161 -23.31 -4.18 -22.13
C ASP A 161 -21.78 -3.98 -22.09
N ASP A 162 -21.31 -2.79 -22.44
CA ASP A 162 -19.90 -2.40 -22.29
C ASP A 162 -19.45 -2.40 -20.83
N LEU A 163 -20.28 -1.86 -19.92
CA LEU A 163 -19.99 -1.83 -18.48
C LEU A 163 -19.92 -3.26 -17.92
N GLU A 164 -20.89 -4.10 -18.29
CA GLU A 164 -20.96 -5.51 -17.85
C GLU A 164 -19.78 -6.32 -18.40
N THR A 165 -19.45 -6.14 -19.67
CA THR A 165 -18.30 -6.76 -20.34
C THR A 165 -17.00 -6.37 -19.64
N MET A 166 -16.78 -5.09 -19.38
CA MET A 166 -15.57 -4.62 -18.71
C MET A 166 -15.48 -5.07 -17.26
N ALA A 167 -16.60 -5.10 -16.53
CA ALA A 167 -16.66 -5.64 -15.16
C ALA A 167 -16.33 -7.14 -15.13
N SER A 168 -16.83 -7.91 -16.11
CA SER A 168 -16.52 -9.32 -16.29
C SER A 168 -15.03 -9.56 -16.58
N ILE A 169 -14.43 -8.75 -17.46
CA ILE A 169 -12.99 -8.82 -17.76
C ILE A 169 -12.14 -8.46 -16.53
N ALA A 170 -12.55 -7.43 -15.77
CA ALA A 170 -11.86 -7.01 -14.55
C ALA A 170 -11.88 -8.12 -13.48
N ALA A 171 -12.99 -8.85 -13.36
CA ALA A 171 -13.16 -10.01 -12.47
C ALA A 171 -12.57 -9.78 -11.06
N GLY A 172 -13.03 -8.74 -10.36
CA GLY A 172 -12.56 -8.43 -9.00
C GLY A 172 -11.42 -7.41 -8.91
N LEU A 173 -10.91 -6.91 -10.04
CA LEU A 173 -10.20 -5.62 -10.04
C LEU A 173 -11.20 -4.48 -9.77
N PRO A 174 -10.89 -3.52 -8.88
CA PRO A 174 -11.70 -2.32 -8.72
C PRO A 174 -11.73 -1.56 -10.05
N LEU A 175 -12.90 -1.43 -10.67
CA LEU A 175 -13.09 -0.70 -11.92
C LEU A 175 -14.26 0.26 -11.74
N LEU A 176 -13.97 1.56 -11.78
CA LEU A 176 -14.93 2.63 -11.52
C LEU A 176 -15.17 3.43 -12.80
N PRO A 177 -16.42 3.61 -13.24
CA PRO A 177 -16.71 4.55 -14.31
C PRO A 177 -16.45 5.98 -13.83
N ALA A 178 -15.62 6.71 -14.57
CA ALA A 178 -15.26 8.09 -14.26
C ALA A 178 -14.83 8.85 -15.51
N ALA A 179 -15.20 10.12 -15.60
CA ALA A 179 -14.58 11.05 -16.54
C ALA A 179 -13.20 11.45 -15.98
N ALA A 180 -12.12 11.04 -16.63
CA ALA A 180 -10.76 11.25 -16.12
C ALA A 180 -10.12 12.56 -16.65
N ILE A 181 -10.90 13.62 -16.85
CA ILE A 181 -10.47 14.87 -17.52
C ILE A 181 -9.26 15.50 -16.83
N ASP A 182 -9.33 15.68 -15.51
CA ASP A 182 -8.24 16.30 -14.74
C ASP A 182 -6.93 15.50 -14.84
N LEU A 183 -7.04 14.16 -14.88
CA LEU A 183 -5.89 13.27 -14.98
C LEU A 183 -5.28 13.29 -16.39
N ILE A 184 -6.13 13.39 -17.43
CA ILE A 184 -5.73 13.52 -18.83
C ILE A 184 -4.89 14.77 -19.03
N GLU A 185 -5.37 15.91 -18.53
CA GLU A 185 -4.68 17.20 -18.67
C GLU A 185 -3.39 17.22 -17.87
N ALA A 186 -3.46 16.86 -16.59
CA ALA A 186 -2.33 16.97 -15.68
C ALA A 186 -1.18 16.02 -16.04
N LEU A 187 -1.48 14.88 -16.66
CA LEU A 187 -0.47 13.95 -17.13
C LEU A 187 -0.18 14.08 -18.63
N ALA A 188 -0.88 14.93 -19.37
CA ALA A 188 -0.84 15.01 -20.84
C ALA A 188 -1.03 13.63 -21.50
N LEU A 189 -2.08 12.91 -21.10
CA LEU A 189 -2.45 11.62 -21.69
C LEU A 189 -3.25 11.84 -22.98
N THR A 190 -2.92 11.10 -24.03
CA THR A 190 -3.67 11.12 -25.30
C THR A 190 -4.26 9.76 -25.65
N HIS A 191 -3.69 8.69 -25.10
CA HIS A 191 -4.04 7.33 -25.44
C HIS A 191 -4.36 6.46 -24.24
N ILE A 192 -5.27 5.51 -24.48
CA ILE A 192 -5.64 4.41 -23.60
C ILE A 192 -5.48 3.08 -24.35
N PRO A 193 -5.32 1.94 -23.66
CA PRO A 193 -5.22 1.77 -22.20
C PRO A 193 -3.88 2.25 -21.62
N VAL A 194 -3.79 2.52 -20.32
CA VAL A 194 -2.54 2.93 -19.66
C VAL A 194 -2.53 2.59 -18.17
N LEU A 195 -1.37 2.21 -17.63
CA LEU A 195 -1.07 2.10 -16.21
C LEU A 195 -0.21 3.29 -15.77
N ILE A 196 -0.64 3.96 -14.71
CA ILE A 196 0.07 5.07 -14.06
C ILE A 196 0.51 4.59 -12.68
N SER A 197 1.81 4.58 -12.46
CA SER A 197 2.41 4.18 -11.19
C SER A 197 3.50 5.17 -10.77
N ARG A 198 4.09 4.98 -9.59
CA ARG A 198 5.27 5.74 -9.18
C ARG A 198 6.49 5.46 -10.05
N ARG A 199 6.54 4.30 -10.72
CA ARG A 199 7.65 3.91 -11.61
C ARG A 199 7.57 4.60 -12.96
N GLY A 200 6.36 4.91 -13.42
CA GLY A 200 6.13 5.49 -14.73
C GLY A 200 4.69 5.31 -15.21
N ILE A 201 4.49 5.81 -16.42
CA ILE A 201 3.29 5.67 -17.23
C ILE A 201 3.63 4.70 -18.36
N GLU A 202 2.91 3.58 -18.45
CA GLU A 202 3.21 2.46 -19.36
C GLU A 202 1.96 1.66 -19.76
N GLN A 203 2.09 0.74 -20.73
CA GLN A 203 1.08 -0.24 -21.13
C GLN A 203 1.54 -1.62 -20.70
#